data_AF-A0A4Q3T2E7-F1
#
_entry.id   AF-A0A4Q3T2E7-F1
#
_cell.length_a   1.000
_cell.length_b   1.000
_cell.length_c   1.000
_cell.angle_alpha   90.00
_cell.angle_beta   90.00
_cell.angle_gamma   90.00
#
_symmetry.space_group_name_H-M   'P 1'
#
loop_
_entity.id
_entity.type
_entity.pdbx_description
1 polymer ?
#
loop_
_entity_poly.entity_id
_entity_poly.type
_entity_poly.pdbx_seq_one_letter_code
_entity_poly.pdbx_strand_id
1 'polypeptide(L)'
;MKSFTDWIRSMKRLPQDPEETMNEVEQHSIRRIADVSVEEKEILTESMAEVWVKQGNYEKARQIYRKLSLQNPSKSSYFAAKIEQLKVL
;
A
#
# COMPACT_ATOMS: atom_id res chain seq x y z
N MET A 1 37.50 -9.37 24.36
CA MET A 1 36.46 -9.08 23.34
C MET A 1 35.28 -9.99 23.65
N LYS A 2 34.05 -9.49 23.79
CA LYS A 2 32.90 -10.30 24.24
C LYS A 2 32.39 -11.18 23.09
N SER A 3 32.08 -12.45 23.35
CA SER A 3 31.65 -13.42 22.31
C SER A 3 30.18 -13.21 21.93
N PHE A 4 29.83 -13.51 20.68
CA PHE A 4 28.44 -13.52 20.19
C PHE A 4 27.52 -14.38 21.07
N THR A 5 28.04 -15.50 21.61
CA THR A 5 27.30 -16.37 22.54
C THR A 5 27.08 -15.71 23.91
N ASP A 6 27.99 -14.85 24.37
CA ASP A 6 27.81 -14.08 25.60
C ASP A 6 26.74 -13.00 25.42
N TRP A 7 26.68 -12.42 24.23
CA TRP A 7 25.64 -11.47 23.86
C TRP A 7 24.25 -12.13 23.81
N ILE A 8 24.13 -13.29 23.15
CA ILE A 8 22.88 -14.07 23.11
C ILE A 8 22.44 -14.49 24.52
N ARG A 9 23.37 -14.93 25.37
CA ARG A 9 23.08 -15.31 26.76
C ARG A 9 22.64 -14.12 27.61
N SER A 10 23.19 -12.93 27.34
CA SER A 10 22.75 -11.68 27.97
C SER A 10 21.34 -11.28 27.52
N MET A 11 21.00 -11.51 26.25
CA MET A 11 19.69 -11.18 25.68
C MET A 11 18.58 -12.12 26.17
N LYS A 12 18.95 -13.34 26.60
CA LYS A 12 18.00 -14.36 27.11
C LYS A 12 17.58 -14.12 28.57
N ARG A 13 18.10 -13.09 29.23
CA ARG A 13 17.65 -12.64 30.56
C ARG A 13 16.72 -11.44 30.42
N LEU A 14 15.63 -11.63 29.68
CA LEU A 14 14.47 -10.77 29.85
C LEU A 14 13.76 -11.25 31.13
N PRO A 15 13.38 -10.36 32.06
CA PRO A 15 12.36 -10.74 33.03
C PRO A 15 11.17 -11.28 32.24
N GLN A 16 10.69 -12.46 32.63
CA GLN A 16 9.39 -12.96 32.20
C GLN A 16 8.37 -11.87 32.58
N ASP A 17 7.70 -11.36 31.54
CA ASP A 17 6.57 -10.44 31.50
C ASP A 17 6.38 -9.51 32.73
N PRO A 18 6.52 -8.18 32.56
CA PRO A 18 5.43 -7.40 33.08
C PRO A 18 4.19 -7.91 32.33
N GLU A 19 3.27 -8.59 33.02
CA GLU A 19 1.86 -8.51 32.65
C GLU A 19 1.46 -7.02 32.77
N GLU A 20 2.02 -6.16 31.92
CA GLU A 20 1.30 -5.01 31.42
C GLU A 20 0.22 -5.64 30.56
N THR A 21 -0.86 -6.04 31.24
CA THR A 21 -2.12 -6.33 30.61
C THR A 21 -2.41 -5.12 29.75
N MET A 22 -2.11 -5.20 28.46
CA MET A 22 -2.50 -4.19 27.51
C MET A 22 -3.97 -3.96 27.78
N ASN A 23 -4.32 -2.73 28.17
CA ASN A 23 -5.69 -2.43 28.53
C ASN A 23 -6.58 -2.73 27.32
N GLU A 24 -7.85 -3.09 27.55
CA GLU A 24 -8.76 -3.51 26.47
C GLU A 24 -8.83 -2.47 25.33
N VAL A 25 -8.60 -1.20 25.68
CA VAL A 25 -8.52 -0.06 24.75
C VAL A 25 -7.33 -0.17 23.80
N GLU A 26 -6.13 -0.46 24.30
CA GLU A 26 -4.94 -0.67 23.47
C GLU A 26 -5.11 -1.91 22.59
N GLN A 27 -5.61 -3.02 23.14
CA GLN A 27 -5.86 -4.22 22.35
C GLN A 27 -6.86 -3.96 21.21
N HIS A 28 -7.94 -3.23 21.49
CA HIS A 28 -8.93 -2.86 20.48
C HIS A 28 -8.34 -1.89 19.44
N SER A 29 -7.47 -0.97 19.85
CA SER A 29 -6.78 -0.06 18.92
C SER A 29 -5.84 -0.81 17.97
N ILE A 30 -5.07 -1.77 18.49
CA ILE A 30 -4.14 -2.59 17.72
C ILE A 30 -4.89 -3.48 16.74
N ARG A 31 -6.00 -4.08 17.20
CA ARG A 31 -6.85 -4.92 16.34
C ARG A 31 -7.41 -4.12 15.16
N ARG A 32 -7.92 -2.91 15.40
CA ARG A 32 -8.37 -2.00 14.32
C ARG A 32 -7.24 -1.63 13.36
N ILE A 33 -6.04 -1.34 13.85
CA ILE A 33 -4.89 -1.03 12.99
C ILE A 33 -4.50 -2.24 12.13
N ALA A 34 -4.50 -3.44 12.72
CA ALA A 34 -4.22 -4.68 12.01
C ALA A 34 -5.27 -4.97 10.93
N ASP A 35 -6.56 -4.82 11.25
CA ASP A 35 -7.66 -5.03 10.30
C ASP A 35 -7.54 -4.08 9.08
N VAL A 36 -7.27 -2.80 9.31
CA VAL A 36 -7.06 -1.81 8.23
C VAL A 36 -5.78 -2.08 7.42
N SER A 37 -4.77 -2.71 8.02
CA SER A 37 -3.52 -3.06 7.33
C SER A 37 -3.68 -4.23 6.37
N VAL A 38 -4.68 -5.09 6.58
CA VAL A 38 -5.03 -6.21 5.70
C VAL A 38 -5.91 -5.76 4.52
N GLU A 39 -6.51 -4.57 4.58
CA GLU A 39 -7.31 -4.05 3.48
C GLU A 39 -6.44 -3.73 2.25
N GLU A 40 -6.63 -4.53 1.20
CA GLU A 40 -6.00 -4.28 -0.09
C GLU A 40 -6.67 -3.08 -0.77
N LYS A 41 -6.04 -1.90 -0.64
CA LYS A 41 -6.48 -0.68 -1.33
C LYS A 41 -5.92 -0.68 -2.74
N GLU A 42 -6.81 -0.63 -3.73
CA GLU A 42 -6.41 -0.45 -5.13
C GLU A 42 -5.87 0.98 -5.33
N ILE A 43 -4.55 1.15 -5.25
CA ILE A 43 -3.88 2.42 -5.51
C ILE A 43 -3.52 2.49 -6.99
N LEU A 44 -4.19 3.38 -7.71
CA LEU A 44 -3.95 3.63 -9.12
C LEU A 44 -3.19 4.93 -9.30
N THR A 45 -2.21 4.93 -10.20
CA THR A 45 -1.40 6.11 -10.51
C THR A 45 -1.30 6.30 -12.02
N GLU A 46 -1.06 7.54 -12.43
CA GLU A 46 -0.83 7.87 -13.84
C GLU A 46 0.38 7.13 -14.40
N SER A 47 1.50 7.11 -13.67
CA SER A 47 2.70 6.37 -14.07
C SER A 47 2.43 4.89 -14.30
N MET A 48 1.51 4.28 -13.53
CA MET A 48 1.12 2.90 -13.76
C MET A 48 0.39 2.74 -15.09
N ALA A 49 -0.52 3.66 -15.44
CA ALA A 49 -1.16 3.66 -16.76
C ALA A 49 -0.14 3.81 -17.90
N GLU A 50 0.84 4.71 -17.75
CA GLU A 50 1.93 4.90 -18.73
C GLU A 50 2.77 3.64 -18.94
N VAL A 51 3.07 2.89 -17.87
CA VAL A 51 3.77 1.61 -17.99
C VAL A 51 2.97 0.62 -18.82
N TRP A 52 1.64 0.53 -18.64
CA TRP A 52 0.79 -0.33 -19.46
C TRP A 52 0.75 0.11 -20.93
N VAL A 53 0.79 1.41 -21.21
CA VAL A 53 0.93 1.95 -22.58
C VAL A 53 2.26 1.48 -23.19
N LYS A 54 3.37 1.60 -22.46
CA LYS A 54 4.69 1.15 -22.92
C LYS A 54 4.76 -0.36 -23.18
N GLN A 55 3.97 -1.14 -22.44
CA GLN A 55 3.83 -2.58 -22.64
C GLN A 55 2.86 -2.95 -23.77
N GLY A 56 2.26 -1.97 -24.45
CA GLY A 56 1.29 -2.18 -25.54
C GLY A 56 -0.10 -2.61 -25.05
N ASN A 57 -0.36 -2.63 -23.74
CA ASN A 57 -1.67 -2.99 -23.20
C ASN A 57 -2.54 -1.75 -23.00
N TYR A 58 -3.07 -1.23 -24.11
CA TYR A 58 -3.83 0.02 -24.11
C TYR A 58 -5.19 -0.09 -23.42
N GLU A 59 -5.83 -1.27 -23.42
CA GLU A 59 -7.10 -1.44 -22.73
C GLU A 59 -6.94 -1.29 -21.22
N LYS A 60 -5.88 -1.89 -20.65
CA LYS A 60 -5.59 -1.75 -19.22
C LYS A 60 -5.20 -0.32 -18.84
N ALA A 61 -4.40 0.35 -19.68
CA ALA A 61 -4.10 1.76 -19.50
C ALA A 61 -5.37 2.64 -19.51
N ARG A 62 -6.28 2.42 -20.46
CA ARG A 62 -7.57 3.12 -20.54
C ARG A 62 -8.44 2.90 -19.31
N GLN A 63 -8.49 1.67 -18.79
CA GLN A 63 -9.23 1.38 -17.55
C GLN A 63 -8.68 2.16 -16.36
N ILE A 64 -7.35 2.21 -16.21
CA ILE A 64 -6.71 2.98 -15.14
C ILE A 64 -7.00 4.48 -15.28
N TYR A 65 -6.87 5.05 -16.50
CA TYR A 65 -7.20 6.45 -16.73
C TYR A 65 -8.67 6.77 -16.45
N ARG A 66 -9.61 5.86 -16.77
CA ARG A 66 -11.03 6.02 -16.41
C ARG A 66 -11.21 6.07 -14.89
N LYS A 67 -10.61 5.14 -14.14
CA LYS A 67 -10.69 5.13 -12.68
C LYS A 67 -10.07 6.40 -12.07
N LEU A 68 -8.92 6.84 -12.57
CA LEU A 68 -8.27 8.07 -12.14
C LEU A 68 -9.12 9.32 -12.40
N SER A 69 -9.86 9.35 -13.52
CA SER A 69 -10.80 10.43 -13.84
C SER A 69 -11.94 10.52 -12.83
N LEU A 70 -12.50 9.38 -12.44
CA LEU A 70 -13.55 9.31 -11.41
C LEU A 70 -13.03 9.73 -10.03
N GLN A 71 -11.79 9.36 -9.69
CA GLN A 71 -11.16 9.74 -8.42
C GLN A 71 -10.72 11.21 -8.40
N ASN A 72 -10.44 11.82 -9.55
CA ASN A 72 -9.93 13.20 -9.66
C ASN A 72 -10.76 14.02 -10.67
N PRO A 73 -11.99 14.43 -10.32
CA PRO A 73 -12.90 15.09 -11.27
C PRO A 73 -12.33 16.36 -11.94
N SER A 74 -11.48 17.11 -11.22
CA SER A 74 -10.80 18.31 -11.73
C SER A 74 -9.84 18.04 -12.90
N LYS A 75 -9.33 16.80 -13.00
CA LYS A 75 -8.45 16.33 -14.10
C LYS A 75 -9.18 15.46 -15.11
N SER A 76 -10.51 15.38 -15.06
CA SER A 76 -11.27 14.46 -15.91
C SER A 76 -11.05 14.70 -17.41
N SER A 77 -10.99 15.96 -17.84
CA SER A 77 -10.71 16.34 -19.22
C SER A 77 -9.32 15.90 -19.69
N TYR A 78 -8.32 16.01 -18.81
CA TYR A 78 -6.96 15.55 -19.07
C TYR A 78 -6.92 14.04 -19.29
N PHE A 79 -7.53 13.26 -18.40
CA PHE A 79 -7.59 11.80 -18.54
C PHE A 79 -8.43 11.36 -19.74
N ALA A 80 -9.51 12.08 -20.07
CA ALA A 80 -10.29 11.84 -21.28
C ALA A 80 -9.43 12.01 -22.54
N ALA A 81 -8.63 13.07 -22.62
CA ALA A 81 -7.70 13.28 -23.74
C ALA A 81 -6.67 12.14 -23.87
N LYS A 82 -6.10 11.66 -22.75
CA LYS A 82 -5.21 10.49 -22.74
C LYS A 82 -5.91 9.22 -23.25
N ILE A 83 -7.16 9.00 -22.86
CA ILE A 83 -7.95 7.85 -23.34
C ILE A 83 -8.18 7.92 -24.84
N GLU A 84 -8.52 9.09 -25.38
CA GLU A 84 -8.71 9.27 -26.83
C GLU A 84 -7.41 9.03 -27.60
N GLN A 85 -6.27 9.52 -27.11
CA GLN A 85 -4.95 9.24 -27.72
C GLN A 85 -4.68 7.74 -27.85
N LEU A 86 -5.07 6.95 -26.85
CA LEU A 86 -4.90 5.50 -26.86
C LEU A 86 -5.88 4.74 -27.75
N LYS A 87 -6.96 5.36 -28.24
CA LYS A 87 -7.86 4.71 -29.22
C LYS A 87 -7.33 4.77 -30.64
N VAL A 88 -6.40 5.70 -30.90
CA VAL A 88 -5.82 5.95 -32.23
C VAL A 88 -4.57 5.10 -32.48
N LEU A 89 -4.04 4.44 -31.43
CA LEU A 89 -2.89 3.53 -31.46
C LEU A 89 -3.33 2.07 -31.66
#